data_AF-A0A936Q406-F1
#
_entry.id   AF-A0A936Q406-F1
#
_cell.length_a   1.000
_cell.length_b   1.000
_cell.length_c   1.000
_cell.angle_alpha   90.00
_cell.angle_beta   90.00
_cell.angle_gamma   90.00
#
_symmetry.space_group_name_H-M   'P 1'
#
loop_
_entity.id
_entity.type
_entity.pdbx_description
1 polymer ?
#
loop_
_entity_poly.entity_id
_entity_poly.type
_entity_poly.pdbx_seq_one_letter_code
_entity_poly.pdbx_strand_id
1 'polypeptide(L)'
;MANLSLSDYLSKQGLDKWIEALSIPDAPARREGVRVSLAFFASQMPTLPTSAALFFLAAMDLSRPVRSVVLPKGTELAAYRVPTEPPHKLFYTKVGASRHELGINPADRSFVRFEVLRDASALEAHTTGTIDTWTKRLPGQAVTVAPRSNATGYMATAGGIQYIVPNAASYLKPTQFQGL
;
A
#
# COMPACT_ATOMS: atom_id res chain seq x y z
N MET A 1 16.11 8.59 -15.66
CA MET A 1 15.01 7.71 -15.18
C MET A 1 14.15 7.35 -16.39
N ALA A 2 13.70 6.10 -16.50
CA ALA A 2 12.82 5.68 -17.59
C ALA A 2 11.53 6.50 -17.60
N ASN A 3 10.99 6.83 -18.79
CA ASN A 3 9.70 7.49 -18.92
C ASN A 3 8.58 6.46 -18.65
N LEU A 4 8.14 6.39 -17.39
CA LEU A 4 7.09 5.48 -16.92
C LEU A 4 5.71 6.05 -17.24
N SER A 5 4.77 5.16 -17.54
CA SER A 5 3.34 5.46 -17.73
C SER A 5 2.48 4.40 -17.07
N LEU A 6 1.31 4.79 -16.55
CA LEU A 6 0.35 3.80 -16.06
C LEU A 6 -0.09 2.86 -17.18
N SER A 7 -0.20 3.31 -18.43
CA SER A 7 -0.58 2.50 -19.59
C SER A 7 0.47 1.46 -20.01
N ASP A 8 1.65 1.44 -19.39
CA ASP A 8 2.69 0.45 -19.68
C ASP A 8 2.23 -1.00 -19.38
N TYR A 9 1.14 -1.21 -18.62
CA TYR A 9 0.54 -2.53 -18.40
C TYR A 9 0.07 -3.24 -19.68
N LEU A 10 -0.12 -2.50 -20.77
CA LEU A 10 -0.62 -3.02 -22.04
C LEU A 10 0.44 -3.75 -22.88
N SER A 11 1.72 -3.67 -22.51
CA SER A 11 2.81 -4.24 -23.32
C SER A 11 3.91 -4.85 -22.47
N LYS A 12 4.63 -5.82 -23.03
CA LYS A 12 5.80 -6.40 -22.39
C LYS A 12 6.89 -5.35 -22.15
N GLN A 13 7.21 -4.53 -23.16
CA GLN A 13 8.25 -3.50 -23.03
C GLN A 13 7.89 -2.45 -21.98
N GLY A 14 6.61 -2.10 -21.85
CA GLY A 14 6.14 -1.22 -20.78
C GLY A 14 6.43 -1.82 -19.41
N LEU A 15 6.03 -3.07 -19.18
CA LEU A 15 6.31 -3.78 -17.92
C LEU A 15 7.81 -3.90 -17.62
N ASP A 16 8.65 -4.09 -18.65
CA ASP A 16 10.12 -4.16 -18.49
C ASP A 16 10.68 -2.88 -17.83
N LYS A 17 10.19 -1.69 -18.22
CA LYS A 17 10.59 -0.41 -17.60
C LYS A 17 10.29 -0.38 -16.10
N TRP A 18 9.14 -0.91 -15.70
CA TRP A 18 8.71 -0.91 -14.29
C TRP A 18 9.49 -1.92 -13.47
N ILE A 19 9.77 -3.11 -14.02
CA ILE A 19 10.64 -4.10 -13.36
C ILE A 19 12.04 -3.53 -13.13
N GLU A 20 12.61 -2.86 -14.13
CA GLU A 20 13.90 -2.16 -14.01
C GLU A 20 13.83 -1.04 -12.96
N ALA A 21 12.82 -0.16 -13.04
CA ALA A 21 12.66 0.96 -12.10
C ALA A 21 12.46 0.52 -10.64
N LEU A 22 11.79 -0.61 -10.43
CA LEU A 22 11.62 -1.22 -9.10
C LEU A 22 12.88 -1.97 -8.63
N SER A 23 13.84 -2.23 -9.54
CA SER A 23 15.04 -3.01 -9.26
C SER A 23 14.73 -4.38 -8.64
N ILE A 24 13.65 -5.02 -9.10
CA ILE A 24 13.24 -6.36 -8.66
C ILE A 24 13.59 -7.41 -9.72
N PRO A 25 13.87 -8.67 -9.33
CA PRO A 25 14.14 -9.70 -10.31
C PRO A 25 12.92 -9.97 -11.18
N ASP A 26 13.13 -10.07 -12.50
CA ASP A 26 12.07 -10.38 -13.47
C ASP A 26 11.58 -11.82 -13.29
N ALA A 27 10.45 -11.95 -12.61
CA ALA A 27 9.80 -13.22 -12.34
C ALA A 27 8.32 -13.13 -12.76
N PRO A 28 7.70 -14.22 -13.27
CA PRO A 28 6.33 -14.19 -13.76
C PRO A 28 5.32 -13.60 -12.76
N ALA A 29 5.40 -14.00 -11.48
CA ALA A 29 4.50 -13.50 -10.44
C ALA A 29 4.63 -11.97 -10.21
N ARG A 30 5.87 -11.44 -10.21
CA ARG A 30 6.12 -10.00 -10.03
C ARG A 30 5.64 -9.20 -11.21
N ARG A 31 5.92 -9.68 -12.42
CA ARG A 31 5.46 -9.05 -13.66
C ARG A 31 3.95 -8.98 -13.72
N GLU A 32 3.28 -10.06 -13.31
CA GLU A 32 1.82 -10.09 -13.20
C GLU A 32 1.31 -9.12 -12.13
N GLY A 33 1.95 -9.08 -10.96
CA GLY A 33 1.61 -8.13 -9.90
C GLY A 33 1.71 -6.66 -10.34
N VAL A 34 2.80 -6.30 -11.04
CA VAL A 34 2.97 -4.97 -11.64
C VAL A 34 1.85 -4.70 -12.66
N ARG A 35 1.59 -5.64 -13.58
CA ARG A 35 0.55 -5.50 -14.61
C ARG A 35 -0.83 -5.25 -14.01
N VAL A 36 -1.25 -6.06 -13.04
CA VAL A 36 -2.56 -5.94 -12.37
C VAL A 36 -2.66 -4.61 -11.63
N SER A 37 -1.61 -4.20 -10.93
CA SER A 37 -1.58 -2.94 -10.18
C SER A 37 -1.68 -1.73 -11.10
N LEU A 38 -0.90 -1.70 -12.18
CA LEU A 38 -0.92 -0.62 -13.16
C LEU A 38 -2.28 -0.53 -13.89
N ALA A 39 -2.89 -1.67 -14.24
CA ALA A 39 -4.24 -1.70 -14.80
C ALA A 39 -5.29 -1.16 -13.81
N PHE A 40 -5.16 -1.50 -12.53
CA PHE A 40 -6.01 -0.95 -11.47
C PHE A 40 -5.81 0.56 -11.31
N PHE A 41 -4.56 1.03 -11.25
CA PHE A 41 -4.27 2.47 -11.14
C PHE A 41 -4.76 3.24 -12.36
N ALA A 42 -4.54 2.74 -13.57
CA ALA A 42 -5.01 3.38 -14.80
C ALA A 42 -6.54 3.53 -14.84
N SER A 43 -7.28 2.54 -14.30
CA SER A 43 -8.75 2.57 -14.30
C SER A 43 -9.36 3.34 -13.13
N GLN A 44 -8.86 3.15 -11.90
CA GLN A 44 -9.46 3.71 -10.69
C GLN A 44 -8.82 5.04 -10.24
N MET A 45 -7.60 5.32 -10.70
CA MET A 45 -6.79 6.47 -10.30
C MET A 45 -6.03 7.06 -11.50
N PRO A 46 -6.72 7.46 -12.60
CA PRO A 46 -6.06 7.84 -13.85
C PRO A 46 -5.12 9.06 -13.73
N THR A 47 -5.30 9.87 -12.69
CA THR A 47 -4.47 11.05 -12.38
C THR A 47 -3.35 10.75 -11.39
N LEU A 48 -3.15 9.49 -10.97
CA LEU A 48 -2.09 9.09 -10.05
C LEU A 48 -0.72 9.37 -10.68
N PRO A 49 0.14 10.21 -10.06
CA PRO A 49 1.48 10.43 -10.55
C PRO A 49 2.28 9.12 -10.60
N THR A 50 3.08 8.93 -11.65
CA THR A 50 3.85 7.70 -11.85
C THR A 50 4.88 7.46 -10.74
N SER A 51 5.42 8.53 -10.15
CA SER A 51 6.27 8.45 -8.96
C SER A 51 5.53 7.86 -7.75
N ALA A 52 4.28 8.26 -7.52
CA ALA A 52 3.46 7.70 -6.44
C ALA A 52 3.10 6.23 -6.72
N ALA A 53 2.76 5.88 -7.96
CA ALA A 53 2.54 4.49 -8.36
C ALA A 53 3.79 3.62 -8.14
N LEU A 54 4.97 4.14 -8.44
CA LEU A 54 6.24 3.46 -8.18
C LEU A 54 6.45 3.22 -6.68
N PHE A 55 6.19 4.22 -5.83
CA PHE A 55 6.25 4.05 -4.37
C PHE A 55 5.24 3.02 -3.87
N PHE A 56 4.03 2.97 -4.43
CA PHE A 56 3.01 1.99 -4.02
C PHE A 56 3.46 0.57 -4.37
N LEU A 57 3.96 0.36 -5.59
CA LEU A 57 4.50 -0.93 -6.03
C LEU A 57 5.71 -1.36 -5.20
N ALA A 58 6.61 -0.42 -4.87
CA ALA A 58 7.77 -0.69 -4.03
C ALA A 58 7.39 -1.07 -2.59
N ALA A 59 6.21 -0.67 -2.11
CA ALA A 59 5.68 -1.06 -0.81
C ALA A 59 4.92 -2.40 -0.81
N MET A 60 4.73 -3.03 -1.98
CA MET A 60 4.06 -4.32 -2.12
C MET A 60 5.06 -5.47 -2.23
N ASP A 61 4.73 -6.60 -1.63
CA ASP A 61 5.40 -7.86 -1.93
C ASP A 61 4.84 -8.45 -3.24
N LEU A 62 5.45 -8.03 -4.34
CA LEU A 62 5.10 -8.49 -5.69
C LEU A 62 5.49 -9.96 -5.95
N SER A 63 6.19 -10.63 -5.03
CA SER A 63 6.41 -12.08 -5.16
C SER A 63 5.15 -12.89 -4.82
N ARG A 64 4.16 -12.25 -4.18
CA ARG A 64 2.86 -12.83 -3.83
C ARG A 64 1.77 -12.30 -4.77
N PRO A 65 0.63 -12.99 -4.89
CA PRO A 65 -0.46 -12.55 -5.75
C PRO A 65 -0.95 -11.14 -5.38
N VAL A 66 -1.12 -10.31 -6.40
CA VAL A 66 -1.81 -9.01 -6.33
C VAL A 66 -3.11 -9.14 -7.11
N ARG A 67 -4.22 -8.63 -6.56
CA ARG A 67 -5.56 -8.82 -7.13
C ARG A 67 -6.33 -7.53 -7.14
N SER A 68 -7.00 -7.23 -8.25
CA SER A 68 -8.12 -6.30 -8.22
C SER A 68 -9.34 -7.06 -7.71
N VAL A 69 -9.94 -6.56 -6.63
CA VAL A 69 -11.07 -7.19 -5.94
C VAL A 69 -12.21 -6.20 -5.80
N VAL A 70 -13.42 -6.73 -5.62
CA VAL A 70 -14.58 -5.95 -5.16
C VAL A 70 -14.79 -6.26 -3.69
N LEU A 71 -14.83 -5.24 -2.85
CA LEU A 71 -15.21 -5.32 -1.45
C LEU A 71 -16.73 -5.14 -1.38
N PRO A 72 -17.51 -6.18 -1.01
CA PRO A 72 -18.97 -6.06 -0.96
C PRO A 72 -19.43 -5.09 0.12
N LYS A 73 -20.63 -4.51 -0.07
CA LYS A 73 -21.34 -3.79 0.99
C LYS A 73 -21.37 -4.60 2.30
N GLY A 74 -21.14 -3.92 3.43
CA GLY A 74 -21.11 -4.52 4.77
C GLY A 74 -19.76 -5.11 5.15
N THR A 75 -18.78 -5.18 4.22
CA THR A 75 -17.41 -5.59 4.57
C THR A 75 -16.82 -4.61 5.57
N GLU A 76 -16.23 -5.13 6.64
CA GLU A 76 -15.46 -4.31 7.59
C GLU A 76 -13.98 -4.22 7.17
N LEU A 77 -13.44 -3.00 7.20
CA LEU A 77 -12.03 -2.72 7.01
C LEU A 77 -11.47 -2.01 8.25
N ALA A 78 -10.15 -2.05 8.36
CA ALA A 78 -9.40 -1.33 9.37
C ALA A 78 -8.36 -0.43 8.73
N ALA A 79 -7.97 0.61 9.46
CA ALA A 79 -6.81 1.41 9.13
C ALA A 79 -6.12 1.94 10.38
N TYR A 80 -4.81 2.14 10.29
CA TYR A 80 -4.00 2.70 11.36
C TYR A 80 -3.60 4.14 11.00
N ARG A 81 -4.01 5.10 11.81
CA ARG A 81 -3.90 6.54 11.53
C ARG A 81 -3.22 7.27 12.67
N VAL A 82 -2.37 8.24 12.37
CA VAL A 82 -1.93 9.17 13.42
C VAL A 82 -3.03 10.21 13.69
N PRO A 83 -3.10 10.81 14.88
CA PRO A 83 -4.24 11.66 15.29
C PRO A 83 -4.53 12.85 14.36
N THR A 84 -3.53 13.35 13.64
CA THR A 84 -3.64 14.50 12.73
C THR A 84 -4.05 14.12 11.30
N GLU A 85 -4.18 12.83 10.99
CA GLU A 85 -4.55 12.37 9.66
C GLU A 85 -6.08 12.36 9.47
N PRO A 86 -6.57 12.76 8.27
CA PRO A 86 -7.94 12.45 7.88
C PRO A 86 -8.22 10.95 7.97
N PRO A 87 -9.43 10.53 8.38
CA PRO A 87 -9.76 9.12 8.51
C PRO A 87 -9.65 8.38 7.17
N HIS A 88 -10.16 9.00 6.10
CA HIS A 88 -10.09 8.46 4.75
C HIS A 88 -8.75 8.77 4.10
N LYS A 89 -8.04 7.70 3.72
CA LYS A 89 -6.81 7.74 2.91
C LYS A 89 -6.90 6.62 1.88
N LEU A 90 -5.77 6.14 1.37
CA LEU A 90 -5.73 5.10 0.35
C LEU A 90 -5.58 3.68 0.93
N PHE A 91 -4.86 3.52 2.04
CA PHE A 91 -4.45 2.20 2.55
C PHE A 91 -5.31 1.71 3.71
N TYR A 92 -5.83 0.50 3.57
CA TYR A 92 -6.69 -0.20 4.50
C TYR A 92 -6.23 -1.65 4.67
N THR A 93 -6.77 -2.37 5.64
CA THR A 93 -6.51 -3.79 5.87
C THR A 93 -7.77 -4.48 6.41
N LYS A 94 -7.73 -5.79 6.63
CA LYS A 94 -8.82 -6.52 7.30
C LYS A 94 -8.86 -6.17 8.78
N VAL A 95 -10.05 -6.13 9.37
CA VAL A 95 -10.18 -6.07 10.83
C VAL A 95 -9.47 -7.28 11.45
N GLY A 96 -8.70 -7.04 12.51
CA GLY A 96 -7.90 -8.05 13.20
C GLY A 96 -6.47 -8.24 12.65
N ALA A 97 -6.12 -7.62 11.52
CA ALA A 97 -4.74 -7.62 11.02
C ALA A 97 -3.82 -6.87 12.00
N SER A 98 -2.61 -7.39 12.22
CA SER A 98 -1.63 -6.72 13.09
C SER A 98 -1.03 -5.51 12.39
N ARG A 99 -0.99 -4.34 13.05
CA ARG A 99 -0.29 -3.15 12.53
C ARG A 99 1.20 -3.40 12.25
N HIS A 100 1.80 -4.37 12.94
CA HIS A 100 3.20 -4.75 12.73
C HIS A 100 3.41 -5.49 11.42
N GLU A 101 2.38 -6.01 10.77
CA GLU A 101 2.51 -6.75 9.51
C GLU A 101 2.22 -5.87 8.29
N LEU A 102 2.07 -4.55 8.46
CA LEU A 102 1.59 -3.65 7.41
C LEU A 102 2.68 -2.77 6.79
N GLY A 103 3.97 -3.01 7.09
CA GLY A 103 5.05 -2.20 6.52
C GLY A 103 5.00 -0.72 6.94
N ILE A 104 4.40 -0.42 8.10
CA ILE A 104 4.31 0.92 8.69
C ILE A 104 4.96 0.97 10.07
N ASN A 105 5.49 2.14 10.47
CA ASN A 105 5.83 2.37 11.87
C ASN A 105 4.55 2.43 12.73
N PRO A 106 4.41 1.60 13.77
CA PRO A 106 3.22 1.56 14.62
C PRO A 106 3.10 2.77 15.57
N ALA A 107 4.15 3.58 15.73
CA ALA A 107 4.20 4.72 16.63
C ALA A 107 3.05 5.71 16.39
N ASP A 108 2.37 6.10 17.48
CA ASP A 108 1.27 7.07 17.51
C ASP A 108 0.10 6.77 16.57
N ARG A 109 -0.03 5.53 16.06
CA ARG A 109 -1.14 5.15 15.19
C ARG A 109 -2.27 4.50 15.99
N SER A 110 -3.45 5.10 15.93
CA SER A 110 -4.70 4.55 16.45
C SER A 110 -5.43 3.71 15.42
N PHE A 111 -6.25 2.79 15.92
CA PHE A 111 -7.07 1.92 15.09
C PHE A 111 -8.38 2.64 14.73
N VAL A 112 -8.71 2.63 13.44
CA VAL A 112 -9.97 3.15 12.91
C VAL A 112 -10.67 2.04 12.13
N ARG A 113 -11.91 1.72 12.52
CA ARG A 113 -12.75 0.75 11.81
C ARG A 113 -13.61 1.45 10.78
N PHE A 114 -13.79 0.81 9.63
CA PHE A 114 -14.65 1.27 8.55
C PHE A 114 -15.62 0.18 8.12
N GLU A 115 -16.81 0.58 7.69
CA GLU A 115 -17.77 -0.26 6.99
C GLU A 115 -17.88 0.17 5.53
N VAL A 116 -17.88 -0.78 4.61
CA VAL A 116 -18.13 -0.56 3.18
C VAL A 116 -19.64 -0.34 2.95
N LEU A 117 -20.04 0.86 2.55
CA LEU A 117 -21.43 1.27 2.36
C LEU A 117 -22.07 0.73 1.08
N ARG A 118 -21.25 0.44 0.06
CA ARG A 118 -21.60 -0.11 -1.25
C ARG A 118 -20.36 -0.73 -1.86
N ASP A 119 -20.55 -1.65 -2.80
CA ASP A 119 -19.46 -2.36 -3.47
C ASP A 119 -18.36 -1.40 -3.92
N ALA A 120 -17.12 -1.71 -3.53
CA ALA A 120 -15.96 -0.85 -3.74
C ALA A 120 -14.81 -1.64 -4.37
N SER A 121 -14.28 -1.12 -5.49
CA SER A 121 -13.09 -1.68 -6.12
C SER A 121 -11.85 -1.40 -5.25
N ALA A 122 -11.06 -2.43 -5.01
CA ALA A 122 -9.82 -2.33 -4.25
C ALA A 122 -8.69 -3.12 -4.92
N LEU A 123 -7.45 -2.72 -4.67
CA LEU A 123 -6.27 -3.52 -4.98
C LEU A 123 -5.80 -4.23 -3.71
N GLU A 124 -5.92 -5.55 -3.68
CA GLU A 124 -5.41 -6.41 -2.62
C GLU A 124 -3.95 -6.78 -2.92
N ALA A 125 -3.05 -6.53 -1.98
CA ALA A 125 -1.64 -6.93 -2.06
C ALA A 125 -1.10 -7.26 -0.67
N HIS A 126 0.00 -8.01 -0.62
CA HIS A 126 0.77 -8.13 0.61
C HIS A 126 1.76 -6.98 0.72
N THR A 127 2.05 -6.55 1.94
CA THR A 127 3.06 -5.52 2.22
C THR A 127 4.46 -6.12 2.18
N THR A 128 5.44 -5.33 1.74
CA THR A 128 6.87 -5.67 1.91
C THR A 128 7.46 -4.96 3.12
N GLY A 129 8.52 -5.54 3.69
CA GLY A 129 9.27 -4.92 4.77
C GLY A 129 9.96 -3.67 4.25
N THR A 130 9.87 -2.57 5.00
CA THR A 130 10.49 -1.31 4.59
C THR A 130 11.09 -0.58 5.78
N ILE A 131 12.07 0.27 5.49
CA ILE A 131 12.56 1.23 6.47
C ILE A 131 11.65 2.44 6.37
N ASP A 132 10.77 2.60 7.35
CA ASP A 132 9.91 3.77 7.49
C ASP A 132 10.79 4.95 7.89
N THR A 133 11.01 5.88 6.95
CA THR A 133 11.80 7.10 7.10
C THR A 133 10.93 8.36 7.29
N TRP A 134 9.60 8.21 7.21
CA TRP A 134 8.66 9.34 7.12
C TRP A 134 7.75 9.47 8.35
N THR A 135 7.59 8.42 9.16
CA THR A 135 6.87 8.51 10.44
C THR A 135 7.83 8.94 11.55
N LYS A 136 7.42 9.94 12.35
CA LYS A 136 8.18 10.35 13.54
C LYS A 136 8.38 9.15 14.46
N ARG A 137 9.62 8.93 14.89
CA ARG A 137 9.97 7.86 15.85
C ARG A 137 9.66 8.30 17.28
N LEU A 138 9.24 7.37 18.10
CA LEU A 138 9.10 7.56 19.54
C LEU A 138 10.46 7.40 20.25
N PRO A 139 10.67 8.07 21.40
CA PRO A 139 11.84 7.85 22.24
C PRO A 139 12.01 6.35 22.55
N GLY A 140 13.24 5.83 22.39
CA GLY A 140 13.57 4.43 22.66
C GLY A 140 13.25 3.43 21.55
N GLN A 141 12.65 3.82 20.41
CA GLN A 141 12.51 2.92 19.27
C GLN A 141 13.88 2.61 18.64
N ALA A 142 14.13 1.32 18.38
CA ALA A 142 15.33 0.85 17.71
C ALA A 142 15.48 1.49 16.31
N VAL A 143 16.70 1.92 16.00
CA VAL A 143 17.03 2.56 14.72
C VAL A 143 17.60 1.53 13.78
N THR A 144 17.02 1.44 12.60
CA THR A 144 17.61 0.69 11.49
C THR A 144 18.38 1.66 10.60
N VAL A 145 19.63 1.29 10.30
CA VAL A 145 20.48 1.99 9.35
C VAL A 145 20.69 1.06 8.17
N ALA A 146 20.37 1.54 6.96
CA ALA A 146 20.70 0.87 5.71
C ALA A 146 21.70 1.74 4.94
N PRO A 147 23.02 1.53 5.14
CA PRO A 147 24.06 2.38 4.56
C PRO A 147 24.02 2.39 3.03
N ARG A 148 23.70 1.23 2.42
CA ARG A 148 23.64 1.08 0.95
C ARG A 148 22.53 1.88 0.31
N SER A 149 21.43 2.13 1.02
CA SER A 149 20.31 2.96 0.55
C SER A 149 20.32 4.35 1.18
N ASN A 150 21.39 4.72 1.92
CA ASN A 150 21.52 5.94 2.70
C ASN A 150 20.26 6.29 3.53
N ALA A 151 19.63 5.27 4.13
CA ALA A 151 18.36 5.42 4.84
C ALA A 151 18.54 5.11 6.33
N THR A 152 17.87 5.90 7.16
CA THR A 152 17.79 5.70 8.62
C THR A 152 16.35 5.85 9.07
N GLY A 153 15.80 4.83 9.73
CA GLY A 153 14.38 4.80 10.09
C GLY A 153 14.02 3.65 11.04
N TYR A 154 12.73 3.34 11.09
CA TYR A 154 12.21 2.15 11.80
C TYR A 154 12.05 1.00 10.80
N MET A 155 12.56 -0.19 11.11
CA MET A 155 12.29 -1.37 10.30
C MET A 155 10.86 -1.83 10.56
N ALA A 156 9.96 -1.52 9.62
CA ALA A 156 8.61 -2.00 9.67
C ALA A 156 8.55 -3.43 9.13
N THR A 157 8.12 -4.35 9.99
CA THR A 157 7.78 -5.72 9.59
C THR A 157 6.56 -5.71 8.65
N ALA A 158 6.41 -6.77 7.87
CA ALA A 158 5.44 -6.83 6.79
C ALA A 158 4.92 -8.26 6.58
N GLY A 159 4.15 -8.46 5.50
CA GLY A 159 3.59 -9.76 5.12
C GLY A 159 2.09 -9.88 5.34
N GLY A 160 1.47 -8.87 5.95
CA GLY A 160 0.02 -8.72 6.06
C GLY A 160 -0.62 -8.23 4.76
N ILE A 161 -1.93 -8.42 4.65
CA ILE A 161 -2.71 -7.93 3.51
C ILE A 161 -3.01 -6.44 3.68
N GLN A 162 -2.80 -5.68 2.63
CA GLN A 162 -3.29 -4.31 2.47
C GLN A 162 -4.26 -4.21 1.29
N TYR A 163 -5.17 -3.25 1.41
CA TYR A 163 -6.07 -2.81 0.34
C TYR A 163 -5.76 -1.36 -0.01
N ILE A 164 -5.58 -1.09 -1.30
CA ILE A 164 -5.69 0.27 -1.82
C ILE A 164 -7.13 0.48 -2.24
N VAL A 165 -7.82 1.41 -1.59
CA VAL A 165 -9.23 1.75 -1.86
C VAL A 165 -9.29 3.21 -2.34
N PRO A 166 -9.31 3.45 -3.67
CA PRO A 166 -9.47 4.79 -4.23
C PRO A 166 -10.79 5.42 -3.82
N ASN A 167 -10.82 6.76 -3.66
CA ASN A 167 -12.03 7.51 -3.29
C ASN A 167 -12.76 6.93 -2.06
N ALA A 168 -12.00 6.45 -1.07
CA ALA A 168 -12.54 5.75 0.10
C ALA A 168 -13.67 6.52 0.83
N ALA A 169 -13.64 7.85 0.84
CA ALA A 169 -14.71 8.67 1.43
C ALA A 169 -16.09 8.44 0.80
N SER A 170 -16.15 8.00 -0.46
CA SER A 170 -17.40 7.70 -1.19
C SER A 170 -17.93 6.29 -0.92
N TYR A 171 -17.14 5.42 -0.29
CA TYR A 171 -17.46 4.00 -0.09
C TYR A 171 -17.43 3.58 1.38
N LEU A 172 -16.62 4.23 2.21
CA LEU A 172 -16.32 3.80 3.55
C LEU A 172 -16.88 4.77 4.58
N LYS A 173 -17.51 4.24 5.63
CA LYS A 173 -17.93 5.00 6.81
C LYS A 173 -17.08 4.60 8.01
N PRO A 174 -16.41 5.54 8.71
CA PRO A 174 -15.79 5.24 9.99
C PRO A 174 -16.86 4.81 11.00
N THR A 175 -16.69 3.67 11.66
CA THR A 175 -17.64 3.14 12.64
C THR A 175 -17.09 3.15 14.07
N GLN A 176 -15.78 3.19 14.24
CA GLN A 176 -15.16 3.27 15.57
C GLN A 176 -13.75 3.89 15.50
N PHE A 177 -13.45 4.76 16.47
CA PHE A 177 -12.10 5.19 16.81
C PHE A 177 -11.74 4.59 18.17
N GLN A 178 -10.68 3.78 18.22
CA GLN A 178 -10.08 3.39 19.50
C GLN A 178 -8.74 4.10 19.62
N GLY A 179 -8.69 5.12 20.49
CA GLY A 179 -7.44 5.59 21.04
C GLY A 179 -6.91 4.52 21.98
N LEU A 180 -5.74 3.97 21.66
CA LEU A 180 -4.95 3.18 22.60
C LEU A 180 -3.94 4.10 23.26
#